data_AF-A0A2V7IQN0-F1
#
_entry.id   AF-A0A2V7IQN0-F1
#
_cell.length_a   1.000
_cell.length_b   1.000
_cell.length_c   1.000
_cell.angle_alpha   90.00
_cell.angle_beta   90.00
_cell.angle_gamma   90.00
#
_symmetry.space_group_name_H-M   'P 1'
#
loop_
_entity.id
_entity.type
_entity.pdbx_description
1 polymer ?
#
loop_
_entity_poly.entity_id
_entity_poly.type
_entity_poly.pdbx_seq_one_letter_code
_entity_poly.pdbx_strand_id
1 'polypeptide(L)'
;MTLPDPLPQSLPDDSWAVDEPSLKLFVDKLKEPPADRAWYELRRDAERIALVPGFDRLITLDANAIKELPHQIDVAQRVLRDMGGRAILADEVGLGKTIEASIIYK
;
A
#
# COMPACT_ATOMS: atom_id res chain seq x y z
N MET A 1 21.67 -52.05 6.89
CA MET A 1 20.53 -51.37 6.26
C MET A 1 19.98 -50.37 7.26
N THR A 2 20.46 -49.13 7.19
CA THR A 2 19.98 -48.01 8.03
C THR A 2 18.77 -47.39 7.35
N LEU A 3 17.68 -47.22 8.09
CA LEU A 3 16.50 -46.48 7.62
C LEU A 3 16.91 -45.02 7.34
N PRO A 4 16.41 -44.37 6.26
CA PRO A 4 16.67 -42.96 6.03
C PRO A 4 15.99 -42.11 7.10
N ASP A 5 16.67 -41.06 7.55
CA ASP A 5 16.12 -40.04 8.46
C ASP A 5 14.83 -39.44 7.89
N PRO A 6 13.80 -39.19 8.72
CA PRO A 6 12.60 -38.51 8.25
C PRO A 6 12.97 -37.09 7.80
N LEU A 7 12.56 -36.73 6.57
CA LEU A 7 12.69 -35.37 6.07
C LEU A 7 12.05 -34.39 7.07
N PRO A 8 12.66 -33.22 7.31
CA PRO A 8 12.09 -32.22 8.20
C PRO A 8 10.72 -31.80 7.66
N GLN A 9 9.66 -32.08 8.41
CA GLN A 9 8.34 -31.55 8.13
C GLN A 9 8.38 -30.04 8.41
N SER A 10 8.61 -29.23 7.38
CA SER A 10 8.36 -27.80 7.48
C SER A 10 6.84 -27.59 7.47
N LEU A 11 6.25 -27.49 8.65
CA LEU A 11 4.92 -26.89 8.78
C LEU A 11 5.00 -25.49 8.15
N PRO A 12 4.06 -25.07 7.30
CA PRO A 12 3.98 -23.67 6.90
C PRO A 12 3.84 -22.85 8.18
N ASP A 13 4.73 -21.88 8.36
CA ASP A 13 4.74 -20.97 9.50
C ASP A 13 3.57 -19.97 9.37
N ASP A 14 2.34 -20.48 9.47
CA ASP A 14 1.11 -19.70 9.60
C ASP A 14 0.92 -19.25 11.06
N SER A 15 2.01 -19.13 11.82
CA SER A 15 1.96 -18.57 13.17
C SER A 15 1.84 -17.05 13.09
N TRP A 16 0.61 -16.58 12.89
CA TRP A 16 0.29 -15.18 13.19
C TRP A 16 0.48 -14.99 14.70
N ALA A 17 1.66 -14.48 15.08
CA ALA A 17 1.95 -14.12 16.45
C ALA A 17 1.29 -12.78 16.76
N VAL A 18 0.65 -12.68 17.92
CA VAL A 18 0.17 -11.40 18.43
C VAL A 18 1.39 -10.61 18.92
N ASP A 19 1.49 -9.35 18.48
CA ASP A 19 2.48 -8.42 19.04
C ASP A 19 2.08 -8.09 20.49
N GLU A 20 2.72 -8.76 21.45
CA GLU A 20 2.45 -8.61 22.88
C GLU A 20 2.53 -7.15 23.38
N PRO A 21 3.48 -6.31 22.93
CA PRO A 21 3.48 -4.88 23.24
C PRO A 21 2.20 -4.16 22.77
N SER A 22 1.77 -4.37 21.53
CA SER A 22 0.55 -3.77 20.98
C SER A 22 -0.69 -4.27 21.71
N LEU A 23 -0.75 -5.55 22.05
CA LEU A 23 -1.84 -6.12 22.84
C LEU A 23 -1.92 -5.46 24.21
N LYS A 24 -0.79 -5.30 24.90
CA LYS A 24 -0.75 -4.62 26.19
C LYS A 24 -1.27 -3.17 26.08
N LEU A 25 -0.80 -2.43 25.08
CA LEU A 25 -1.24 -1.04 24.85
C LEU A 25 -2.75 -0.97 24.57
N PHE A 26 -3.27 -1.89 23.76
CA PHE A 26 -4.70 -1.98 23.47
C PHE A 26 -5.52 -2.25 24.74
N VAL A 27 -5.12 -3.25 25.54
CA VAL A 27 -5.78 -3.61 26.80
C VAL A 27 -5.74 -2.46 27.80
N ASP A 28 -4.62 -1.75 27.91
CA ASP A 28 -4.54 -0.59 28.79
C ASP A 28 -5.46 0.55 28.32
N LYS A 29 -5.58 0.76 27.01
CA LYS A 29 -6.49 1.77 26.44
C LYS A 29 -7.96 1.46 26.68
N LEU A 30 -8.35 0.18 26.72
CA LEU A 30 -9.72 -0.24 27.02
C LEU A 30 -10.17 0.11 28.45
N LYS A 31 -9.24 0.35 29.37
CA LYS A 31 -9.55 0.74 30.76
C LYS A 31 -9.87 2.23 30.87
N GLU A 32 -9.52 3.02 29.86
CA GLU A 32 -9.81 4.46 29.82
C GLU A 32 -11.27 4.71 29.39
N PRO A 33 -11.83 5.88 29.72
CA PRO A 33 -13.14 6.27 29.20
C PRO A 33 -13.15 6.20 27.67
N PRO A 34 -14.25 5.72 27.06
CA PRO A 34 -14.36 5.70 25.62
C PRO A 34 -14.19 7.12 25.06
N ALA A 35 -13.50 7.22 23.92
CA ALA A 35 -13.37 8.47 23.20
C ALA A 35 -14.76 9.02 22.84
N ASP A 36 -14.84 10.35 22.71
CA ASP A 36 -16.05 11.02 22.27
C ASP A 36 -16.58 10.42 20.95
N ARG A 37 -17.90 10.43 20.78
CA ARG A 37 -18.57 9.92 19.59
C ARG A 37 -18.02 10.54 18.31
N ALA A 38 -17.65 11.81 18.36
CA ALA A 38 -17.02 12.51 17.25
C ALA A 38 -15.70 11.85 16.79
N TRP A 39 -14.88 11.37 17.74
CA TRP A 39 -13.63 10.68 17.43
C TRP A 39 -13.86 9.28 16.86
N TYR A 40 -14.89 8.59 17.34
CA TYR A 40 -15.30 7.31 16.74
C TYR A 40 -15.73 7.48 15.29
N GLU A 41 -16.55 8.50 15.01
CA GLU A 41 -17.03 8.79 13.65
C GLU A 41 -15.90 9.20 12.73
N LEU A 42 -15.01 10.09 13.18
CA LEU A 42 -13.81 10.48 12.43
C LEU A 42 -12.93 9.28 12.10
N ARG A 43 -12.67 8.40 13.08
CA ARG A 43 -11.85 7.21 12.83
C ARG A 43 -12.54 6.25 11.87
N ARG A 44 -13.85 6.02 12.01
CA ARG A 44 -14.61 5.17 11.10
C ARG A 44 -14.56 5.72 9.66
N ASP A 45 -14.60 7.02 9.47
CA ASP A 45 -14.50 7.64 8.15
C ASP A 45 -13.09 7.53 7.57
N ALA A 46 -12.06 7.74 8.39
CA ALA A 46 -10.68 7.54 7.99
C ALA A 46 -10.39 6.09 7.58
N GLU A 47 -10.82 5.10 8.36
CA GLU A 47 -10.67 3.68 8.04
C GLU A 47 -11.45 3.33 6.75
N ARG A 48 -12.65 3.91 6.55
CA ARG A 48 -13.39 3.72 5.29
C ARG A 48 -12.61 4.21 4.08
N ILE A 49 -11.94 5.36 4.19
CA ILE A 49 -11.08 5.92 3.14
C ILE A 49 -9.83 5.04 2.95
N ALA A 50 -9.20 4.58 4.04
CA ALA A 50 -8.02 3.73 4.00
C ALA A 50 -8.31 2.34 3.38
N LEU A 51 -9.53 1.84 3.54
CA LEU A 51 -10.00 0.59 2.93
C LEU A 51 -10.40 0.75 1.45
N VAL A 52 -10.47 1.97 0.91
CA VAL A 52 -10.64 2.17 -0.53
C VAL A 52 -9.36 1.63 -1.20
N PRO A 53 -9.46 0.63 -2.09
CA PRO A 53 -8.30 0.11 -2.81
C PRO A 53 -7.55 1.26 -3.49
N GLY A 54 -6.24 1.31 -3.27
CA GLY A 54 -5.39 2.45 -3.65
C GLY A 54 -5.33 2.75 -5.16
N PHE A 55 -4.99 4.00 -5.45
CA PHE A 55 -4.63 4.56 -6.76
C PHE A 55 -5.66 4.45 -7.90
N ASP A 56 -6.94 4.66 -7.59
CA ASP A 56 -7.94 4.88 -8.65
C ASP A 56 -7.85 6.27 -9.31
N ARG A 57 -7.27 7.25 -8.61
CA ARG A 57 -7.04 8.61 -9.12
C ARG A 57 -5.59 9.03 -8.94
N LEU A 58 -4.99 9.50 -10.03
CA LEU A 58 -3.79 10.32 -9.99
C LEU A 58 -4.23 11.74 -9.62
N ILE A 59 -4.11 12.11 -8.34
CA ILE A 59 -4.47 13.46 -7.83
C ILE A 59 -3.66 14.54 -8.56
N THR A 60 -2.49 14.18 -9.07
CA THR A 60 -1.60 15.04 -9.87
C THR A 60 -2.19 15.55 -11.17
N LEU A 61 -3.07 14.78 -11.82
CA LEU A 61 -3.63 15.17 -13.13
C LEU A 61 -4.44 16.48 -13.02
N ASP A 62 -5.15 16.67 -11.90
CA ASP A 62 -5.95 17.89 -11.66
C ASP A 62 -5.07 19.11 -11.28
N ALA A 63 -3.79 18.89 -10.94
CA ALA A 63 -2.86 19.92 -10.44
C ALA A 63 -1.71 20.24 -11.41
N ASN A 64 -1.60 19.54 -12.55
CA ASN A 64 -0.53 19.75 -13.52
C ASN A 64 -0.96 20.70 -14.64
N ALA A 65 -0.09 21.68 -14.94
CA ALA A 65 -0.26 22.59 -16.08
C ALA A 65 0.15 21.96 -17.43
N ILE A 66 0.49 20.66 -17.43
CA ILE A 66 1.02 19.92 -18.59
C ILE A 66 -0.11 19.04 -19.11
N LYS A 67 -0.39 19.13 -20.41
CA LYS A 67 -1.33 18.22 -21.06
C LYS A 67 -0.68 16.84 -21.19
N GLU A 68 -1.06 15.92 -20.32
CA GLU A 68 -0.52 14.56 -20.31
C GLU A 68 -1.04 13.77 -21.53
N LEU A 69 -0.18 12.89 -22.04
CA LEU A 69 -0.55 11.98 -23.13
C LEU A 69 -1.15 10.69 -22.54
N PRO A 70 -2.11 10.05 -23.22
CA PRO A 70 -2.78 8.85 -22.70
C PRO A 70 -1.82 7.74 -22.26
N HIS A 71 -0.74 7.51 -23.03
CA HIS A 71 0.25 6.48 -22.68
C HIS A 71 1.01 6.78 -21.38
N GLN A 72 1.20 8.06 -21.03
CA GLN A 72 1.88 8.46 -19.80
C GLN A 72 1.02 8.16 -18.56
N ILE A 73 -0.30 8.31 -18.71
CA ILE A 73 -1.28 7.96 -17.67
C ILE A 73 -1.30 6.44 -17.48
N ASP A 74 -1.34 5.67 -18.57
CA ASP A 74 -1.33 4.20 -18.52
C ASP A 74 -0.07 3.66 -17.83
N VAL A 75 1.10 4.23 -18.14
CA VAL A 75 2.37 3.91 -17.48
C VAL A 75 2.28 4.21 -15.97
N ALA A 76 1.84 5.40 -15.59
CA ALA A 76 1.76 5.79 -14.18
C ALA A 76 0.79 4.90 -13.39
N GLN A 77 -0.38 4.58 -13.95
CA GLN A 77 -1.35 3.67 -13.32
C GLN A 77 -0.75 2.28 -13.11
N ARG A 78 -0.06 1.73 -14.11
CA ARG A 78 0.60 0.42 -13.99
C ARG A 78 1.69 0.42 -12.92
N VAL A 79 2.52 1.47 -12.87
CA VAL A 79 3.58 1.57 -11.86
C VAL A 79 3.00 1.65 -10.44
N LEU A 80 1.94 2.43 -10.25
CA LEU A 80 1.35 2.66 -8.94
C LEU A 80 0.49 1.49 -8.46
N ARG A 81 -0.28 0.86 -9.35
CA ARG A 81 -1.19 -0.25 -9.01
C ARG A 81 -0.47 -1.61 -8.98
N ASP A 82 0.30 -1.92 -10.02
CA ASP A 82 0.81 -3.28 -10.23
C ASP A 82 2.26 -3.44 -9.75
N MET A 83 3.05 -2.36 -9.76
CA MET A 83 4.49 -2.40 -9.45
C MET A 83 4.83 -1.83 -8.07
N GLY A 84 3.82 -1.49 -7.27
CA GLY A 84 4.01 -0.95 -5.91
C GLY A 84 4.81 0.36 -5.88
N GLY A 85 4.65 1.19 -6.91
CA GLY A 85 5.31 2.49 -7.04
C GLY A 85 6.78 2.43 -7.46
N ARG A 86 7.32 1.27 -7.82
CA ARG A 86 8.74 1.10 -8.21
C ARG A 86 8.86 0.59 -9.64
N ALA A 87 9.45 1.38 -10.53
CA ALA A 87 9.67 1.00 -11.92
C ALA A 87 10.95 1.61 -12.50
N ILE A 88 11.49 0.96 -13.52
CA ILE A 88 12.54 1.49 -14.40
C ILE A 88 11.85 1.88 -15.71
N LEU A 89 11.86 3.17 -16.06
CA LEU A 89 11.33 3.67 -17.33
C LEU A 89 12.47 3.64 -18.37
N ALA A 90 12.34 2.77 -19.38
CA ALA A 90 13.42 2.48 -20.33
C ALA A 90 13.01 2.59 -21.82
N ASP A 91 11.95 3.33 -22.12
CA ASP A 91 11.49 3.56 -23.50
C ASP A 91 12.46 4.42 -24.33
N GLU A 92 12.14 4.69 -25.60
CA GLU A 92 12.98 5.51 -26.49
C GLU A 92 13.16 6.95 -25.97
N VAL A 93 14.27 7.59 -26.37
CA VAL A 93 14.60 8.96 -25.98
C VAL A 93 13.54 9.91 -26.54
N GLY A 94 12.99 10.80 -25.71
CA GLY A 94 11.97 11.77 -26.11
C GLY A 94 10.50 11.38 -25.86
N LEU A 95 10.20 10.15 -25.44
CA LEU A 95 8.81 9.72 -25.16
C LEU A 95 8.15 10.34 -23.90
N GLY A 96 8.93 11.04 -23.08
CA GLY A 96 8.42 11.71 -21.90
C GLY A 96 8.60 10.98 -20.57
N LYS A 97 9.62 10.12 -20.43
CA LYS A 97 9.97 9.44 -19.16
C LYS A 97 10.07 10.37 -17.94
N THR A 98 10.55 11.60 -18.11
CA THR A 98 10.60 12.59 -17.03
C THR A 98 9.20 13.07 -16.61
N ILE A 99 8.28 13.17 -17.56
CA ILE A 99 6.87 13.51 -17.31
C ILE A 99 6.21 12.33 -16.58
N GLU A 100 6.39 11.10 -17.08
CA GLU A 100 5.89 9.87 -16.44
C GLU A 100 6.39 9.74 -14.99
N ALA A 101 7.69 9.94 -14.75
CA ALA A 101 8.26 9.93 -13.40
C ALA A 101 7.66 11.03 -12.50
N SER A 102 7.35 12.20 -13.06
CA SER A 102 6.70 13.29 -12.30
C SER A 102 5.25 12.96 -11.94
N ILE A 103 4.51 12.25 -12.80
CA ILE A 103 3.15 11.77 -12.52
C ILE A 103 3.17 10.69 -11.43
N ILE A 104 4.18 9.81 -11.43
CA ILE A 104 4.34 8.72 -10.44
C ILE A 104 4.76 9.26 -9.06
N TYR A 105 5.62 10.27 -9.00
CA TYR A 105 6.21 10.76 -7.75
C TYR A 105 5.25 11.59 -6.89
N LYS A 106 4.33 12.31 -7.52
CA LYS A 106 3.54 13.37 -6.91
C LYS A 106 2.10 12.90 -6.66
#